data_AF-A0A920KGD6-F1
#
_entry.id   AF-A0A920KGD6-F1
#
_cell.length_a   1.000
_cell.length_b   1.000
_cell.length_c   1.000
_cell.angle_alpha   90.00
_cell.angle_beta   90.00
_cell.angle_gamma   90.00
#
_symmetry.space_group_name_H-M   'P 1'
#
loop_
_entity.id
_entity.type
_entity.pdbx_description
1 polymer ?
#
loop_
_entity_poly.entity_id
_entity_poly.type
_entity_poly.pdbx_seq_one_letter_code
_entity_poly.pdbx_strand_id
1 'polypeptide(L)'
;MKENQELEEPNGLSNESLEKALGASLTLLFVLATADLLMYHFAGTAALTVIAHILSLLLYLKHQLRLDLVKILEMVALVIDGVLIVKEGYALACPISTLIVIIYIGLNRERHLLRMKEDLQKVFAAKQK
;
A
#
# COMPACT_ATOMS: atom_id res chain seq x y z
N MET A 1 15.68 -11.49 37.42
CA MET A 1 16.30 -12.19 36.28
C MET A 1 15.16 -12.81 35.49
N LYS A 2 14.69 -12.13 34.44
CA LYS A 2 13.71 -12.65 33.49
C LYS A 2 14.30 -12.37 32.12
N GLU A 3 14.44 -13.45 31.36
CA GLU A 3 15.17 -13.56 30.10
C GLU A 3 14.84 -12.43 29.13
N ASN A 4 15.91 -11.92 28.52
CA ASN A 4 15.87 -11.29 27.22
C ASN A 4 15.18 -12.26 26.25
N GLN A 5 13.93 -12.00 25.93
CA GLN A 5 13.35 -12.50 24.69
C GLN A 5 14.04 -11.72 23.56
N GLU A 6 15.21 -12.22 23.16
CA GLU A 6 15.72 -12.00 21.83
C GLU A 6 14.60 -12.41 20.89
N LEU A 7 13.98 -11.41 20.25
CA LEU A 7 13.05 -11.59 19.16
C LEU A 7 13.80 -12.38 18.11
N GLU A 8 13.60 -13.69 18.09
CA GLU A 8 14.11 -14.59 17.08
C GLU A 8 13.74 -14.00 15.72
N GLU A 9 14.72 -13.39 15.05
CA GLU A 9 14.51 -12.82 13.74
C GLU A 9 14.09 -13.97 12.84
N PRO A 10 12.88 -13.94 12.24
CA PRO A 10 12.49 -14.98 11.31
C PRO A 10 13.50 -14.97 10.17
N ASN A 11 14.25 -16.06 10.07
CA ASN A 11 15.31 -16.27 9.08
C ASN A 11 14.83 -15.85 7.68
N GLY A 12 15.35 -14.71 7.19
CA GLY A 12 15.23 -14.32 5.79
C GLY A 12 14.95 -12.83 5.50
N LEU A 13 14.40 -12.05 6.43
CA LEU A 13 14.00 -10.66 6.17
C LEU A 13 14.59 -9.69 7.20
N SER A 14 15.70 -9.02 6.83
CA SER A 14 16.33 -8.01 7.70
C SER A 14 15.46 -6.76 7.80
N ASN A 15 15.41 -6.16 9.00
CA ASN A 15 14.65 -4.93 9.24
C ASN A 15 15.13 -3.78 8.33
N GLU A 16 16.43 -3.73 8.02
CA GLU A 16 16.98 -2.75 7.08
C GLU A 16 16.42 -2.92 5.65
N SER A 17 16.31 -4.16 5.15
CA SER A 17 15.74 -4.42 3.82
C SER A 17 14.26 -4.05 3.77
N LEU A 18 13.54 -4.35 4.85
CA LEU A 18 12.13 -4.01 5.00
C LEU A 18 11.91 -2.50 5.02
N GLU A 19 12.75 -1.77 5.75
CA GLU A 19 12.75 -0.31 5.78
C GLU A 19 13.02 0.32 4.41
N LYS A 20 14.03 -0.18 3.70
CA LYS A 20 14.34 0.25 2.33
C LYS A 20 13.18 -0.06 1.39
N ALA A 21 12.59 -1.25 1.49
CA ALA A 21 11.46 -1.64 0.66
C ALA A 21 10.21 -0.79 0.94
N LEU A 22 9.90 -0.51 2.21
CA LEU A 22 8.81 0.39 2.59
C LEU A 22 9.06 1.80 2.06
N GLY A 23 10.27 2.34 2.23
CA GLY A 23 10.64 3.66 1.72
C GLY A 23 10.55 3.74 0.19
N ALA A 24 11.04 2.72 -0.52
CA ALA A 24 10.96 2.65 -1.98
C ALA A 24 9.50 2.53 -2.46
N SER A 25 8.69 1.72 -1.78
CA SER A 25 7.26 1.56 -2.10
C SER A 25 6.49 2.87 -1.89
N LEU A 26 6.70 3.56 -0.77
CA LEU A 26 6.07 4.86 -0.50
C LEU A 26 6.51 5.91 -1.52
N THR A 27 7.80 5.93 -1.89
CA THR A 27 8.32 6.86 -2.90
C THR A 27 7.70 6.58 -4.27
N LEU A 28 7.58 5.31 -4.65
CA LEU A 28 6.95 4.92 -5.91
C LEU A 28 5.47 5.30 -5.93
N LEU A 29 4.72 5.02 -4.86
CA LEU A 29 3.31 5.42 -4.74
C LEU A 29 3.14 6.94 -4.75
N PHE A 30 4.07 7.68 -4.14
CA PHE A 30 4.07 9.15 -4.18
C PHE A 30 4.23 9.69 -5.60
N VAL A 31 5.20 9.16 -6.34
CA VAL A 31 5.43 9.55 -7.74
C VAL A 31 4.23 9.20 -8.60
N LEU A 32 3.64 8.01 -8.45
CA LEU A 32 2.45 7.61 -9.20
C LEU A 32 1.24 8.49 -8.88
N ALA A 33 0.99 8.80 -7.60
CA ALA A 33 -0.10 9.67 -7.20
C ALA A 33 0.08 11.10 -7.72
N THR A 34 1.30 11.63 -7.65
CA THR A 34 1.63 12.95 -8.19
C THR A 34 1.47 12.98 -9.70
N ALA A 35 1.93 11.93 -10.40
CA ALA A 35 1.78 11.80 -11.84
C ALA A 35 0.31 11.74 -12.26
N ASP A 36 -0.53 10.97 -11.55
CA ASP A 36 -1.97 10.93 -11.79
C ASP A 36 -2.62 12.31 -11.61
N LEU A 37 -2.28 13.06 -10.56
CA LEU A 37 -2.81 14.42 -10.38
C LEU A 37 -2.36 15.38 -11.48
N LEU A 38 -1.13 15.25 -11.95
CA LEU A 38 -0.63 16.02 -13.09
C LEU A 38 -1.36 15.65 -14.39
N MET A 39 -1.54 14.35 -14.66
CA MET A 39 -2.29 13.88 -15.83
C MET A 39 -3.75 14.34 -15.77
N TYR A 40 -4.36 14.35 -14.58
CA TYR A 40 -5.70 14.90 -14.42
C TYR A 40 -5.74 16.38 -14.81
N HIS A 41 -4.77 17.17 -14.34
CA HIS A 41 -4.70 18.59 -14.65
C HIS A 41 -4.46 18.90 -16.13
N PHE A 42 -3.59 18.13 -16.81
CA PHE A 42 -3.18 18.42 -18.19
C PHE A 42 -3.94 17.64 -19.27
N ALA A 43 -4.38 16.42 -18.98
CA ALA A 43 -4.97 15.49 -19.94
C ALA A 43 -6.38 15.01 -19.52
N GLY A 44 -6.91 15.47 -18.37
CA GLY A 44 -8.24 15.12 -17.89
C GLY A 44 -8.40 13.64 -17.52
N THR A 45 -7.31 12.91 -17.27
CA THR A 45 -7.33 11.47 -16.97
C THR A 45 -6.32 11.12 -15.88
N ALA A 46 -6.63 10.09 -15.10
CA ALA A 46 -5.75 9.56 -14.06
C ALA A 46 -6.14 8.09 -13.82
N ALA A 47 -5.17 7.19 -13.76
CA ALA A 47 -5.45 5.75 -13.70
C ALA A 47 -4.34 4.90 -13.08
N LEU A 48 -3.12 5.43 -12.91
CA LEU A 48 -1.98 4.64 -12.46
C LEU A 48 -2.15 4.17 -11.01
N THR A 49 -2.65 5.04 -10.14
CA THR A 49 -2.97 4.72 -8.76
C THR A 49 -4.17 3.80 -8.65
N VAL A 50 -5.16 3.92 -9.53
CA VAL A 50 -6.28 2.95 -9.61
C VAL A 50 -5.74 1.54 -9.89
N ILE A 51 -4.85 1.39 -10.86
CA ILE A 51 -4.21 0.11 -11.17
C ILE A 51 -3.43 -0.42 -9.96
N ALA A 52 -2.65 0.43 -9.29
CA ALA A 52 -1.90 0.05 -8.10
C ALA A 52 -2.82 -0.44 -6.96
N HIS A 53 -3.94 0.25 -6.72
CA HIS A 53 -4.92 -0.13 -5.70
C HIS A 53 -5.65 -1.44 -6.06
N ILE A 54 -5.96 -1.68 -7.34
CA ILE A 54 -6.52 -2.96 -7.81
C ILE A 54 -5.52 -4.11 -7.56
N LEU A 55 -4.24 -3.92 -7.90
CA LEU A 55 -3.20 -4.91 -7.63
C LEU A 55 -3.05 -5.18 -6.13
N SER A 56 -3.05 -4.13 -5.32
CA SER A 56 -3.05 -4.22 -3.85
C SER A 56 -4.27 -5.01 -3.35
N LEU A 57 -5.46 -4.79 -3.92
CA LEU A 57 -6.69 -5.51 -3.55
C LEU A 57 -6.63 -6.99 -3.96
N LEU A 58 -6.12 -7.31 -5.15
CA LEU A 58 -5.93 -8.69 -5.61
C LEU A 58 -4.97 -9.46 -4.68
N LEU A 59 -3.87 -8.84 -4.27
CA LEU A 59 -2.93 -9.43 -3.33
C LEU A 59 -3.56 -9.66 -1.96
N TYR A 60 -4.34 -8.69 -1.48
CA TYR A 60 -5.10 -8.76 -0.24
C TYR A 60 -6.08 -9.96 -0.23
N LEU A 61 -6.89 -10.09 -1.29
CA LEU A 61 -7.86 -11.18 -1.43
C LEU A 61 -7.18 -12.54 -1.56
N LYS A 62 -6.11 -12.62 -2.36
CA LYS A 62 -5.39 -13.88 -2.61
C LYS A 62 -4.71 -14.45 -1.36
N HIS A 63 -4.13 -13.58 -0.53
CA HIS A 63 -3.36 -14.02 0.65
C HIS A 63 -4.10 -13.83 1.98
N GLN A 64 -5.38 -13.46 1.94
CA GLN A 64 -6.21 -13.17 3.13
C GLN A 64 -5.49 -12.29 4.15
N LEU A 65 -4.94 -11.18 3.66
CA LEU A 65 -4.22 -10.22 4.49
C LEU A 65 -5.19 -9.57 5.48
N ARG A 66 -4.66 -9.02 6.58
CA ARG A 66 -5.51 -8.47 7.64
C ARG A 66 -6.11 -7.14 7.16
N LEU A 67 -7.41 -6.96 7.34
CA LEU A 67 -8.09 -5.71 7.00
C LEU A 67 -7.63 -4.60 7.96
N ASP A 68 -7.15 -3.49 7.42
CA ASP A 68 -6.68 -2.34 8.19
C ASP A 68 -7.25 -1.02 7.64
N LEU A 69 -7.00 0.08 8.36
CA LEU A 69 -7.52 1.40 8.01
C LEU A 69 -7.03 1.86 6.63
N VAL A 70 -5.77 1.57 6.29
CA VAL A 70 -5.19 1.90 4.98
C VAL A 70 -5.96 1.17 3.89
N LYS A 71 -6.18 -0.13 4.04
CA LYS A 71 -6.90 -0.94 3.05
C LYS A 71 -8.37 -0.56 2.93
N ILE A 72 -9.04 -0.21 4.03
CA ILE A 72 -10.41 0.33 3.98
C ILE A 72 -10.42 1.60 3.13
N LEU A 73 -9.48 2.52 3.37
CA LEU A 73 -9.40 3.76 2.63
C LEU A 73 -9.12 3.54 1.14
N GLU A 74 -8.20 2.63 0.79
CA GLU A 74 -7.95 2.22 -0.60
C GLU A 74 -9.21 1.67 -1.28
N MET A 75 -9.96 0.79 -0.60
CA MET A 75 -11.19 0.22 -1.14
C MET A 75 -12.27 1.27 -1.37
N VAL A 76 -12.45 2.20 -0.42
CA VAL A 76 -13.40 3.32 -0.58
C VAL A 76 -12.99 4.20 -1.75
N ALA A 77 -11.70 4.52 -1.87
CA ALA A 77 -11.17 5.31 -2.98
C ALA A 77 -11.40 4.63 -4.34
N LEU A 78 -11.18 3.31 -4.43
CA LEU A 78 -11.47 2.53 -5.63
C LEU A 78 -12.95 2.58 -6.04
N VAL A 79 -13.87 2.49 -5.07
CA VAL A 79 -15.30 2.58 -5.35
C VAL A 79 -15.67 3.96 -5.86
N ILE A 80 -15.17 5.02 -5.24
CA ILE A 80 -15.41 6.41 -5.68
C ILE A 80 -14.88 6.60 -7.10
N ASP A 81 -13.65 6.18 -7.38
CA ASP A 81 -13.07 6.31 -8.71
C ASP A 81 -13.77 5.45 -9.75
N GLY A 82 -14.28 4.26 -9.40
CA GLY A 82 -15.14 3.49 -10.29
C GLY A 82 -16.37 4.29 -10.75
N VAL A 83 -16.97 5.08 -9.84
CA VAL A 83 -18.09 5.97 -10.17
C VAL A 83 -17.63 7.17 -11.00
N LEU A 84 -16.52 7.82 -10.63
CA LEU A 84 -16.00 8.99 -11.34
C LEU A 84 -15.55 8.66 -12.76
N ILE A 85 -14.92 7.50 -12.98
CA ILE A 85 -14.52 7.03 -14.30
C ILE A 85 -15.76 6.84 -15.19
N VAL A 86 -16.83 6.23 -14.66
CA VAL A 86 -18.05 5.97 -15.43
C VAL A 86 -18.80 7.26 -15.75
N LYS A 87 -18.80 8.24 -14.84
CA LYS A 87 -19.59 9.48 -15.01
C LYS A 87 -18.82 10.60 -15.71
N GLU A 88 -17.54 10.75 -15.42
CA GLU A 88 -16.75 11.93 -15.77
C GLU A 88 -15.42 11.58 -16.48
N GLY A 89 -15.06 10.30 -16.57
CA GLY A 89 -13.90 9.83 -17.36
C GLY A 89 -12.54 9.97 -16.66
N TYR A 90 -12.52 10.27 -15.36
CA TYR A 90 -11.28 10.45 -14.59
C TYR A 90 -11.34 9.78 -13.20
N ALA A 91 -10.19 9.69 -12.54
CA ALA A 91 -10.05 9.14 -11.18
C ALA A 91 -9.26 10.12 -10.28
N LEU A 92 -9.79 10.47 -9.12
CA LEU A 92 -9.16 11.43 -8.19
C LEU A 92 -9.06 10.92 -6.76
N ALA A 93 -9.93 10.00 -6.35
CA ALA A 93 -9.94 9.50 -4.98
C ALA A 93 -8.73 8.61 -4.68
N CYS A 94 -8.29 7.75 -5.60
CA CYS A 94 -7.11 6.91 -5.47
C CYS A 94 -5.82 7.73 -5.32
N PRO A 95 -5.52 8.74 -6.16
CA PRO A 95 -4.31 9.52 -5.96
C PRO A 95 -4.36 10.35 -4.67
N ILE A 96 -5.50 10.97 -4.34
CA ILE A 96 -5.64 11.76 -3.10
C ILE A 96 -5.48 10.86 -1.86
N SER A 97 -6.18 9.72 -1.82
CA SER A 97 -6.08 8.78 -0.70
C SER A 97 -4.68 8.21 -0.56
N THR A 98 -3.98 7.94 -1.66
CA THR A 98 -2.58 7.49 -1.65
C THR A 98 -1.68 8.50 -0.94
N LEU A 99 -1.82 9.80 -1.22
CA LEU A 99 -1.04 10.84 -0.55
C LEU A 99 -1.31 10.90 0.96
N ILE A 100 -2.57 10.79 1.36
CA ILE A 100 -2.96 10.74 2.78
C ILE A 100 -2.35 9.51 3.47
N VAL A 101 -2.42 8.34 2.82
CA VAL A 101 -1.86 7.09 3.31
C VAL A 101 -0.35 7.20 3.48
N ILE A 102 0.37 7.80 2.53
CA ILE A 102 1.82 7.99 2.62
C ILE A 102 2.19 8.83 3.86
N ILE A 103 1.47 9.93 4.10
CA ILE A 103 1.69 10.76 5.29
C ILE A 103 1.40 9.95 6.56
N TYR A 104 0.27 9.24 6.60
CA TYR A 104 -0.12 8.42 7.74
C TYR A 104 0.89 7.32 8.07
N ILE A 105 1.40 6.62 7.04
CA ILE A 105 2.44 5.59 7.18
C ILE A 105 3.76 6.24 7.63
N GLY A 106 4.13 7.38 7.06
CA GLY A 106 5.32 8.14 7.46
C GLY A 106 5.31 8.53 8.93
N LEU A 107 4.15 8.94 9.46
CA LEU A 107 3.95 9.27 10.87
C LEU A 107 3.93 8.04 11.81
N ASN A 108 3.62 6.85 11.29
CA ASN A 108 3.47 5.61 12.07
C ASN A 108 4.40 4.48 11.59
N ARG A 109 5.61 4.84 11.14
CA ARG A 109 6.50 3.97 10.37
C ARG A 109 6.78 2.61 11.02
N GLU A 110 7.14 2.58 12.31
CA GLU A 110 7.48 1.33 13.03
C GLU A 110 6.33 0.33 13.04
N ARG A 111 5.11 0.81 13.28
CA ARG A 111 3.90 -0.02 13.26
C ARG A 111 3.67 -0.63 11.88
N HIS A 112 3.91 0.13 10.82
CA HIS A 112 3.75 -0.36 9.45
C HIS A 112 4.86 -1.31 9.02
N LEU A 113 6.09 -1.13 9.49
CA LEU A 113 7.17 -2.08 9.26
C LEU A 113 6.83 -3.45 9.85
N LEU A 114 6.41 -3.51 11.12
CA LEU A 114 6.05 -4.77 11.75
C LEU A 114 4.96 -5.51 10.95
N ARG A 115 3.95 -4.78 10.46
CA ARG A 115 2.88 -5.35 9.63
C ARG A 115 3.37 -5.84 8.28
N MET A 116 4.20 -5.05 7.59
CA MET A 116 4.77 -5.43 6.29
C MET A 116 5.57 -6.73 6.41
N LYS A 117 6.28 -6.92 7.53
CA LYS A 117 6.97 -8.18 7.84
C LYS A 117 5.99 -9.35 7.94
N GLU A 118 4.93 -9.22 8.75
CA GLU A 118 3.90 -10.26 8.93
C GLU A 118 3.22 -10.62 7.60
N ASP A 119 2.86 -9.62 6.79
CA ASP A 119 2.21 -9.83 5.50
C ASP A 119 3.14 -10.48 4.48
N LEU A 120 4.41 -10.06 4.40
CA LEU A 120 5.41 -10.69 3.54
C LEU A 120 5.65 -12.15 3.93
N GLN A 121 5.72 -12.46 5.22
CA GLN A 121 5.86 -13.84 5.69
C GLN A 121 4.70 -14.73 5.23
N LYS A 122 3.45 -14.24 5.28
CA LYS A 122 2.27 -14.96 4.77
C LYS A 122 2.36 -15.20 3.27
N VAL A 123 2.75 -14.18 2.50
CA VAL A 123 2.90 -14.28 1.04
C VAL A 123 3.98 -15.30 0.68
N PHE A 124 5.14 -15.27 1.34
CA PHE A 124 6.22 -16.23 1.09
C PHE A 124 5.86 -17.65 1.52
N ALA A 125 5.18 -17.82 2.66
CA ALA A 125 4.71 -19.14 3.11
C ALA A 125 3.71 -19.76 2.14
N ALA A 126 2.81 -18.96 1.55
CA ALA A 126 1.86 -19.42 0.53
C ALA A 126 2.54 -19.84 -0.78
N LYS A 127 3.76 -19.36 -1.05
CA LYS A 127 4.53 -19.65 -2.27
C LYS A 127 5.41 -20.91 -2.17
N GLN A 128 5.66 -21.40 -0.95
CA GLN A 128 6.43 -22.63 -0.70
C GLN A 128 5.57 -23.90 -0.73
N LYS A 129 4.27 -23.77 -1.03
CA LYS A 129 3.29 -24.85 -1.10
C LYS A 129 2.83 -25.05 -2.53
#